data_AF-A0A840VKY9-F1
#
_entry.id   AF-A0A840VKY9-F1
#
_cell.length_a   1.000
_cell.length_b   1.000
_cell.length_c   1.000
_cell.angle_alpha   90.00
_cell.angle_beta   90.00
_cell.angle_gamma   90.00
#
_symmetry.space_group_name_H-M   'P 1'
#
loop_
_entity.id
_entity.type
_entity.pdbx_description
1 polymer ?
#
loop_
_entity_poly.entity_id
_entity_poly.type
_entity_poly.pdbx_seq_one_letter_code
_entity_poly.pdbx_strand_id
1 'polypeptide(L)' 'MSREIWAELDAQAQAAPRITALFDADPARFAKFSARFGEMLLDFSK' A
#
# COMPACT_ATOMS: atom_id res chain seq x y z
N MET A 1 -11.73 -18.50 -7.49
CA MET A 1 -10.84 -17.38 -7.87
C MET A 1 -11.31 -16.02 -7.38
N SER A 2 -12.38 -15.39 -7.89
CA SER A 2 -12.75 -14.02 -7.45
C SER A 2 -13.18 -13.93 -5.98
N ARG A 3 -13.97 -14.89 -5.49
CA ARG A 3 -14.49 -14.88 -4.12
C ARG A 3 -13.42 -15.13 -3.04
N GLU A 4 -12.40 -15.91 -3.37
CA GLU A 4 -11.27 -16.20 -2.48
C GLU A 4 -10.36 -14.97 -2.32
N ILE A 5 -10.05 -14.29 -3.42
CA ILE A 5 -9.28 -13.03 -3.40
C ILE A 5 -9.99 -11.98 -2.55
N TRP A 6 -11.31 -11.83 -2.69
CA TRP A 6 -12.06 -10.88 -1.86
C TRP A 6 -12.03 -11.23 -0.36
N ALA A 7 -12.11 -12.51 -0.01
CA ALA A 7 -12.02 -12.94 1.38
C ALA A 7 -10.62 -12.67 1.97
N GLU A 8 -9.56 -12.88 1.20
CA GLU A 8 -8.18 -12.58 1.61
C GLU A 8 -7.95 -11.07 1.80
N LEU A 9 -8.44 -10.25 0.87
CA LEU A 9 -8.35 -8.79 0.98
C LEU A 9 -9.09 -8.25 2.20
N ASP A 10 -10.30 -8.78 2.48
CA ASP A 10 -11.08 -8.38 3.64
C ASP A 10 -10.37 -8.75 4.96
N ALA A 11 -9.78 -9.94 5.03
CA ALA A 11 -8.98 -10.36 6.18
C ALA A 11 -7.75 -9.45 6.40
N GLN A 12 -7.08 -9.02 5.34
CA GLN A 12 -5.94 -8.09 5.43
C GLN A 12 -6.37 -6.66 5.83
N ALA A 13 -7.54 -6.21 5.35
CA ALA A 13 -8.06 -4.88 5.69
C ALA A 13 -8.36 -4.73 7.19
N GLN A 14 -8.90 -5.79 7.83
CA GLN A 14 -9.15 -5.80 9.28
C GLN A 14 -7.87 -5.75 10.12
N ALA A 15 -6.74 -6.19 9.56
CA ALA A 15 -5.44 -6.24 10.23
C ALA A 15 -4.53 -5.03 9.88
N ALA A 16 -5.04 -4.02 9.17
CA ALA A 16 -4.21 -2.94 8.66
C ALA A 16 -3.57 -2.10 9.80
N PRO A 17 -2.23 -2.02 9.88
CA PRO A 17 -1.55 -1.25 10.93
C PRO A 17 -1.71 0.25 10.71
N ARG A 18 -1.41 1.04 11.75
CA ARG A 18 -1.32 2.50 11.63
C ARG A 18 -0.29 2.89 10.56
N ILE A 19 -0.58 3.92 9.78
CA ILE A 19 0.26 4.34 8.66
C ILE A 19 1.72 4.63 9.08
N THR A 20 1.95 5.21 10.25
CA THR A 20 3.32 5.47 10.74
C THR A 20 4.15 4.19 10.88
N ALA A 21 3.54 3.11 11.38
CA ALA A 21 4.22 1.83 11.51
C ALA A 21 4.61 1.23 10.15
N LEU A 22 3.89 1.56 9.08
CA LEU A 22 4.25 1.14 7.72
C LEU A 22 5.48 1.87 7.19
N PHE A 23 5.71 3.12 7.59
CA PHE A 23 6.93 3.88 7.26
C PHE A 23 8.12 3.45 8.13
N ASP A 24 7.89 3.11 9.40
CA ASP A 24 8.93 2.57 10.29
C ASP A 24 9.43 1.22 9.78
N ALA A 25 8.52 0.35 9.31
CA ALA A 25 8.86 -0.96 8.78
C ALA A 25 9.53 -0.91 7.39
N ASP A 26 9.25 0.12 6.58
CA ASP A 26 9.83 0.30 5.26
C ASP A 26 10.18 1.78 5.00
N PRO A 27 11.37 2.24 5.45
CA PRO A 27 11.78 3.64 5.24
C PRO A 27 11.89 4.04 3.76
N ALA A 28 12.02 3.07 2.84
CA ALA A 28 12.09 3.29 1.40
C ALA A 28 10.72 3.16 0.69
N ARG A 29 9.60 3.10 1.45
CA ARG A 29 8.24 2.87 0.94
C ARG A 29 7.84 3.82 -0.19
N PHE A 30 8.25 5.10 -0.12
CA PHE A 30 8.00 6.08 -1.16
C PHE A 30 8.45 5.60 -2.56
N ALA A 31 9.62 4.97 -2.67
CA ALA A 31 10.13 4.52 -3.96
C ALA A 31 9.31 3.34 -4.54
N LYS A 32 8.71 2.51 -3.68
CA LYS A 32 7.88 1.36 -4.09
C LYS A 32 6.45 1.76 -4.41
N PHE A 33 5.93 2.76 -3.70
CA PHE A 33 4.55 3.23 -3.80
C PHE A 33 4.46 4.63 -4.40
N SER A 34 5.29 4.89 -5.40
CA SER A 34 5.13 6.06 -6.26
C SER A 34 5.30 5.67 -7.72
N ALA A 35 4.70 6.45 -8.61
CA ALA A 35 4.83 6.29 -10.04
C ALA A 35 4.92 7.66 -10.71
N ARG A 36 5.63 7.72 -11.84
CA ARG A 36 5.66 8.90 -12.71
C ARG A 36 4.82 8.66 -13.95
N PHE A 37 4.00 9.65 -14.30
CA PHE A 37 3.27 9.71 -15.56
C PHE A 37 3.54 11.05 -16.23
N GLY A 38 4.42 11.04 -17.24
CA GLY A 38 5.02 12.26 -17.77
C GLY A 38 5.77 13.02 -16.66
N GLU A 39 5.43 14.30 -16.50
CA GLU A 39 6.00 15.17 -15.46
C GLU A 39 5.29 15.04 -14.10
N MET A 40 4.20 14.28 -14.02
CA MET A 40 3.43 14.11 -12.79
C MET A 40 4.00 12.97 -11.93
N LEU A 41 4.23 13.25 -10.65
CA LEU A 41 4.57 12.26 -9.63
C LEU A 41 3.32 11.92 -8.82
N LEU A 42 2.92 10.65 -8.85
CA LEU A 42 1.85 10.09 -8.05
C LEU A 42 2.48 9.36 -6.86
N ASP A 43 2.14 9.78 -5.64
CA ASP A 43 2.58 9.17 -4.39
C ASP A 43 1.39 8.52 -3.68
N PHE A 44 1.43 7.19 -3.58
CA PHE A 44 0.45 6.33 -2.93
C PHE A 44 1.10 5.55 -1.77
N SER A 45 2.19 6.10 -1.19
CA SER A 45 2.85 5.52 -0.02
C SER A 45 2.06 5.68 1.28
N LYS A 46 1.06 6.57 1.30
CA LYS A 46 0.06 6.74 2.37
C LYS A 46 -1.16 5.87 2.11
#